data_AF-A0A3L9HVQ9-F1
#
_entry.id   AF-A0A3L9HVQ9-F1
#
_cell.length_a   1.000
_cell.length_b   1.000
_cell.length_c   1.000
_cell.angle_alpha   90.00
_cell.angle_beta   90.00
_cell.angle_gamma   90.00
#
_symmetry.space_group_name_H-M   'P 1'
#
loop_
_entity.id
_entity.type
_entity.pdbx_description
1 polymer ?
#
loop_
_entity_poly.entity_id
_entity_poly.type
_entity_poly.pdbx_seq_one_letter_code
_entity_poly.pdbx_strand_id
1 'polypeptide(L)'
;MSQVQSGILPEHCRAAIWIEANVKGEVDALRAASKTFADKLATFEAKFPDAHLGAVVAFGNNTWRALSGGVGAEELKDFPGYGKGLAPT
;
A
#
# COMPACT_ATOMS: atom_id res chain seq x y z
N MET A 1 -2.20 -0.24 -20.26
CA MET A 1 -3.08 0.66 -19.49
C MET A 1 -2.85 0.35 -18.01
N SER A 2 -2.72 1.35 -17.15
CA SER A 2 -2.45 1.15 -15.72
C SER A 2 -3.74 1.35 -14.93
N GLN A 3 -4.19 0.33 -14.19
CA GLN A 3 -5.38 0.38 -13.35
C GLN A 3 -4.99 0.78 -11.91
N VAL A 4 -5.80 1.65 -11.30
CA VAL A 4 -5.61 2.12 -9.92
C VAL A 4 -6.00 1.04 -8.90
N GLN A 5 -5.33 1.00 -7.75
CA GLN A 5 -5.74 0.15 -6.63
C GLN A 5 -7.09 0.62 -6.07
N SER A 6 -7.97 -0.32 -5.72
CA SER A 6 -9.38 -0.03 -5.44
C SER A 6 -9.62 0.80 -4.18
N GLY A 7 -8.68 0.87 -3.23
CA GLY A 7 -8.85 1.64 -1.99
C GLY A 7 -8.53 3.13 -2.06
N ILE A 8 -8.14 3.69 -3.22
CA ILE A 8 -7.75 5.11 -3.35
C ILE A 8 -8.96 6.04 -3.59
N LEU A 9 -9.89 5.62 -4.44
CA LEU A 9 -10.97 6.47 -4.94
C LEU A 9 -12.33 6.36 -4.20
N PRO A 10 -12.67 5.28 -3.48
CA PRO A 10 -13.94 5.22 -2.77
C PRO A 10 -14.11 6.34 -1.74
N GLU A 11 -15.28 6.96 -1.74
CA GLU A 11 -15.63 8.06 -0.84
C GLU A 11 -16.64 7.58 0.22
N HIS A 12 -16.71 8.31 1.34
CA HIS A 12 -17.69 8.06 2.40
C HIS A 12 -17.66 6.64 3.00
N CYS A 13 -16.50 5.96 2.94
CA CYS A 13 -16.29 4.68 3.59
C CYS A 13 -16.63 4.76 5.08
N ARG A 14 -17.41 3.79 5.57
CA ARG A 14 -17.89 3.77 6.96
C ARG A 14 -16.88 3.19 7.95
N ALA A 15 -15.89 2.45 7.46
CA ALA A 15 -14.86 1.80 8.26
C ALA A 15 -13.59 1.60 7.43
N ALA A 16 -12.44 1.50 8.11
CA ALA A 16 -11.15 1.20 7.51
C ALA A 16 -10.22 0.49 8.52
N ILE A 17 -9.24 -0.24 8.01
CA ILE A 17 -8.19 -0.91 8.77
C ILE A 17 -6.85 -0.50 8.17
N TRP A 18 -5.93 -0.02 9.01
CA TRP A 18 -4.54 0.26 8.63
C TRP A 18 -3.61 -0.70 9.36
N ILE A 19 -2.68 -1.30 8.62
CA ILE A 19 -1.64 -2.19 9.14
C ILE A 19 -0.30 -1.66 8.66
N GLU A 20 0.55 -1.31 9.61
CA GLU A 20 1.92 -0.88 9.37
C GLU A 20 2.90 -1.97 9.81
N ALA A 21 3.88 -2.29 8.97
CA ALA A 21 4.82 -3.38 9.23
C ALA A 21 6.20 -3.09 8.64
N ASN A 22 7.23 -3.56 9.36
CA ASN A 22 8.58 -3.63 8.84
C ASN A 22 8.79 -4.93 8.06
N VAL A 23 9.59 -4.86 6.99
CA VAL A 23 10.02 -6.04 6.25
C VAL A 23 11.04 -6.81 7.08
N LYS A 24 10.78 -8.10 7.31
CA LYS A 24 11.75 -9.04 7.87
C LYS A 24 12.06 -10.09 6.80
N GLY A 25 13.34 -10.36 6.55
CA GLY A 25 13.79 -11.30 5.52
C GLY A 25 13.84 -10.69 4.12
N GLU A 26 13.65 -11.53 3.10
CA GLU A 26 13.83 -11.17 1.69
C GLU A 26 12.72 -10.28 1.14
N VAL A 27 13.10 -9.11 0.60
CA VAL A 27 12.16 -8.13 0.00
C VAL A 27 11.39 -8.74 -1.18
N ASP A 28 11.99 -9.67 -1.92
CA ASP A 28 11.34 -10.30 -3.07
C ASP A 28 10.10 -11.13 -2.70
N ALA A 29 9.99 -11.59 -1.44
CA ALA A 29 8.78 -12.26 -0.96
C ALA A 29 7.53 -11.35 -1.05
N LEU A 30 7.71 -10.03 -0.94
CA LEU A 30 6.63 -9.05 -1.07
C LEU A 30 6.00 -9.05 -2.46
N ARG A 31 6.75 -9.40 -3.51
CA ARG A 31 6.23 -9.43 -4.89
C ARG A 31 5.11 -10.46 -5.03
N ALA A 32 5.35 -11.67 -4.53
CA ALA A 32 4.36 -12.74 -4.56
C ALA A 32 3.19 -12.45 -3.60
N ALA A 33 3.50 -12.02 -2.38
CA ALA A 33 2.49 -11.72 -1.37
C ALA A 33 1.51 -10.62 -1.80
N SER A 34 2.01 -9.56 -2.46
CA SER A 34 1.16 -8.44 -2.93
C SER A 34 0.18 -8.88 -4.03
N LYS A 35 0.62 -9.79 -4.92
CA LYS A 35 -0.27 -10.38 -5.94
C LYS A 35 -1.35 -11.24 -5.28
N THR A 36 -0.96 -12.12 -4.35
CA THR A 36 -1.90 -12.93 -3.59
C THR A 36 -2.91 -12.09 -2.82
N PHE A 37 -2.49 -10.94 -2.26
CA PHE A 37 -3.41 -10.03 -1.59
C PHE A 37 -4.42 -9.43 -2.57
N ALA A 38 -3.98 -8.92 -3.73
CA ALA A 38 -4.88 -8.39 -4.76
C ALA A 38 -5.89 -9.43 -5.27
N ASP A 39 -5.48 -10.68 -5.49
CA ASP A 39 -6.38 -11.76 -5.92
C ASP A 39 -7.43 -12.08 -4.86
N LYS A 40 -7.02 -12.10 -3.58
CA LYS A 40 -7.94 -12.30 -2.46
C LYS A 40 -8.90 -11.12 -2.31
N LEU A 41 -8.42 -9.89 -2.49
CA LEU A 41 -9.26 -8.69 -2.47
C LEU A 41 -10.35 -8.78 -3.52
N ALA A 42 -10.02 -9.11 -4.76
CA ALA A 42 -11.00 -9.28 -5.84
C ALA A 42 -12.05 -10.36 -5.50
N THR A 43 -11.63 -11.45 -4.85
CA THR A 43 -12.55 -12.48 -4.36
C THR A 43 -13.53 -11.93 -3.31
N PHE A 44 -13.06 -11.07 -2.40
CA PHE A 44 -13.90 -10.45 -1.38
C PHE A 44 -14.81 -9.36 -1.94
N GLU A 45 -14.33 -8.55 -2.88
CA GLU A 45 -15.14 -7.55 -3.61
C GLU A 45 -16.30 -8.25 -4.34
N ALA A 46 -16.04 -9.36 -5.02
CA ALA A 46 -17.10 -10.15 -5.68
C ALA A 46 -18.05 -10.84 -4.69
N LYS A 47 -17.54 -11.30 -3.54
CA LYS A 47 -18.35 -11.96 -2.51
C LYS A 47 -19.25 -10.99 -1.75
N PHE A 48 -18.82 -9.73 -1.59
CA PHE A 48 -19.51 -8.70 -0.81
C PHE A 48 -19.64 -7.40 -1.61
N PRO A 49 -20.41 -7.39 -2.71
CA PRO A 49 -20.49 -6.24 -3.61
C PRO A 49 -21.06 -4.99 -2.93
N ASP A 50 -21.99 -5.16 -1.99
CA ASP A 50 -22.62 -4.05 -1.24
C ASP A 50 -21.71 -3.41 -0.19
N ALA A 51 -20.56 -4.04 0.11
CA ALA A 51 -19.60 -3.49 1.05
C ALA A 51 -18.78 -2.33 0.46
N HIS A 52 -18.77 -2.19 -0.86
CA HIS A 52 -17.90 -1.24 -1.58
C HIS A 52 -16.44 -1.32 -1.10
N LEU A 53 -15.97 -2.55 -0.88
CA LEU A 53 -14.63 -2.83 -0.38
C LEU A 53 -13.57 -2.32 -1.36
N GLY A 54 -12.50 -1.75 -0.82
CA GLY A 54 -11.27 -1.47 -1.55
C GLY A 54 -10.08 -1.54 -0.60
N ALA A 55 -8.90 -1.78 -1.15
CA ALA A 55 -7.67 -1.78 -0.37
C ALA A 55 -6.48 -1.25 -1.18
N VAL A 56 -5.41 -0.91 -0.46
CA VAL A 56 -4.13 -0.46 -1.03
C VAL A 56 -2.99 -1.18 -0.34
N VAL A 57 -2.05 -1.70 -1.13
CA VAL A 57 -0.71 -2.07 -0.69
C VAL A 57 0.25 -0.96 -1.12
N ALA A 58 0.93 -0.35 -0.14
CA ALA A 58 1.91 0.69 -0.33
C ALA A 58 3.23 0.33 0.36
N PHE A 59 4.34 0.91 -0.10
CA PHE A 59 5.68 0.58 0.38
C PHE A 59 6.43 1.86 0.75
N GLY A 60 7.18 1.81 1.86
CA GLY A 60 8.14 2.86 2.22
C GLY A 60 9.29 2.97 1.20
N ASN A 61 10.04 4.07 1.27
CA ASN A 61 11.03 4.44 0.24
C ASN A 61 12.05 3.33 -0.04
N ASN A 62 12.74 2.82 0.98
CA ASN A 62 13.80 1.83 0.79
C ASN A 62 13.27 0.52 0.17
N THR A 63 12.12 0.04 0.64
CA THR A 63 11.44 -1.15 0.09
C THR A 63 11.00 -0.91 -1.35
N TRP A 64 10.42 0.26 -1.65
CA TRP A 64 9.97 0.58 -3.00
C TRP A 64 11.13 0.67 -3.99
N ARG A 65 12.23 1.32 -3.62
CA ARG A 65 13.43 1.44 -4.46
C ARG A 65 14.02 0.07 -4.81
N ALA A 66 14.05 -0.85 -3.83
CA ALA A 66 14.47 -2.24 -4.07
C ALA A 66 13.50 -2.97 -5.02
N LEU A 67 12.19 -2.79 -4.85
CA LEU A 67 11.19 -3.44 -5.70
C LEU A 67 11.14 -2.88 -7.13
N SER A 68 11.33 -1.58 -7.31
CA SER A 68 11.21 -0.87 -8.59
C SER A 68 12.51 -0.78 -9.39
N GLY A 69 13.64 -1.23 -8.82
CA GLY A 69 14.96 -1.03 -9.42
C GLY A 69 15.35 0.45 -9.48
N GLY A 70 14.83 1.26 -8.55
CA GLY A 70 15.07 2.70 -8.50
C GLY A 70 14.27 3.55 -9.50
N VAL A 71 13.44 2.94 -10.35
CA VAL A 71 12.69 3.66 -11.40
C VAL A 71 11.41 4.30 -10.84
N GLY A 72 11.14 5.54 -11.24
CA GLY A 72 9.94 6.29 -10.89
C GLY A 72 9.90 6.76 -9.42
N ALA A 73 8.70 7.15 -8.96
CA ALA A 73 8.47 7.64 -7.59
C ALA A 73 9.48 8.71 -7.16
N GLU A 74 9.68 9.74 -7.98
CA GLU A 74 10.76 10.72 -7.84
C GLU A 74 10.70 11.49 -6.50
N GLU A 75 9.50 11.71 -5.98
CA GLU A 75 9.29 12.44 -4.72
C GLU A 75 9.30 11.55 -3.47
N LEU A 76 9.38 10.23 -3.64
CA LEU A 76 9.30 9.29 -2.51
C LEU A 76 10.56 9.38 -1.64
N LYS A 77 10.35 9.51 -0.33
CA LYS A 77 11.36 9.63 0.71
C LYS A 77 10.86 9.03 2.03
N ASP A 78 11.77 8.76 2.96
CA ASP A 78 11.41 8.43 4.33
C ASP A 78 10.73 9.63 5.00
N PHE A 79 9.81 9.37 5.93
CA PHE A 79 9.05 10.43 6.61
C PHE A 79 9.99 11.28 7.48
N PRO A 80 10.17 12.59 7.19
CA PRO A 80 10.97 13.44 8.04
C PRO A 80 10.13 13.96 9.20
N GLY A 81 10.77 14.25 10.33
CA GLY A 81 10.11 15.01 11.39
C GLY A 81 9.85 16.45 10.94
N TYR A 82 8.70 17.01 11.34
CA TYR A 82 8.33 18.39 11.02
C TYR A 82 8.23 19.26 12.29
N GLY A 83 8.32 20.58 12.13
CA GLY A 83 8.20 21.51 13.26
C GLY A 83 9.29 21.33 14.33
N LYS A 84 10.52 20.95 13.93
CA LYS A 84 11.64 20.61 14.82
C LYS A 84 11.34 19.44 15.78
N GLY A 85 10.58 18.44 15.30
CA GLY A 85 10.24 17.23 16.05
C GLY A 85 8.85 17.25 16.70
N LEU A 86 8.04 18.29 16.44
CA LEU A 86 6.65 18.33 16.88
C LEU A 86 5.81 17.26 16.19
N ALA A 87 6.04 17.04 14.88
CA ALA A 87 5.61 15.82 14.20
C ALA A 87 6.78 14.83 14.25
N PRO A 88 6.63 13.66 14.89
CA PRO A 88 7.71 12.69 15.04
C PRO A 88 8.04 12.03 13.70
N THR A 89 9.28 11.55 13.57
CA THR A 89 9.72 10.64 12.49
C THR A 89 9.16 9.25 12.67
#